data_AF-A0A401XIX8-F1
#
_entry.id   AF-A0A401XIX8-F1
#
_cell.length_a   1.000
_cell.length_b   1.000
_cell.length_c   1.000
_cell.angle_alpha   90.00
_cell.angle_beta   90.00
_cell.angle_gamma   90.00
#
_symmetry.space_group_name_H-M   'P 1'
#
loop_
_entity.id
_entity.type
_entity.pdbx_description
1 polymer ?
#
loop_
_entity_poly.entity_id
_entity_poly.type
_entity_poly.pdbx_seq_one_letter_code
_entity_poly.pdbx_strand_id
1 'polypeptide(L)'
;MLLISLPGLIFFLIFYVNVQFYPSEEAYSVKELIKWINDARPFIVFDYADEEIITEQFLHVLLLLLGTSFLLNNEEKSNYNNIEKANVIAIPLLLSIFLYFVTPNGSSAGMMSDRYCLILYMLGLVWVVSRSVATKFNGILIFSILILHFGLLFKHLNDTIKKLDANAIAINMADEYISENSIVLPVNLSDHWLETHFSNYLGVDKPMVILENYEASVNWFPIKWNSEKIPNILLKDKNSISEIQWINNINSTSTKQIDYVLLYGNLNKINDPKWSDLKEQLSAGFKVKYISENHYVALYEKI
;
A
#
# COMPACT_ATOMS: atom_id res chain seq x y z
N MET A 1 9.40 -6.67 -30.58
CA MET A 1 9.15 -5.78 -29.44
C MET A 1 7.85 -5.01 -29.64
N LEU A 2 7.73 -4.09 -30.61
CA LEU A 2 6.52 -3.27 -30.85
C LEU A 2 5.20 -4.04 -31.06
N LEU A 3 5.21 -5.13 -31.85
CA LEU A 3 4.03 -5.97 -32.06
C LEU A 3 3.59 -6.72 -30.79
N ILE A 4 4.54 -7.03 -29.90
CA ILE A 4 4.29 -7.75 -28.63
C ILE A 4 3.71 -6.77 -27.60
N SER A 5 4.14 -5.51 -27.62
CA SER A 5 3.62 -4.46 -26.74
C SER A 5 2.28 -3.87 -27.19
N LEU A 6 1.84 -4.14 -28.42
CA LEU A 6 0.64 -3.52 -28.99
C LEU A 6 -0.65 -3.80 -28.18
N PRO A 7 -0.95 -5.04 -27.74
CA PRO A 7 -2.12 -5.29 -26.91
C PRO A 7 -2.06 -4.52 -25.59
N GLY A 8 -0.88 -4.49 -24.94
CA GLY A 8 -0.67 -3.74 -23.71
C GLY A 8 -0.87 -2.23 -23.90
N LEU A 9 -0.38 -1.67 -25.02
CA LEU A 9 -0.58 -0.27 -25.35
C LEU A 9 -2.06 0.06 -25.60
N ILE A 10 -2.78 -0.82 -26.30
CA ILE A 10 -4.24 -0.66 -26.54
C ILE A 10 -4.98 -0.67 -25.20
N PHE A 11 -4.72 -1.65 -24.33
CA PHE A 11 -5.35 -1.71 -23.01
C PHE A 11 -5.00 -0.52 -22.14
N PHE A 12 -3.75 -0.06 -22.17
CA PHE A 12 -3.33 1.16 -21.48
C PHE A 12 -4.09 2.38 -21.97
N LEU A 13 -4.23 2.58 -23.29
CA LEU A 13 -4.96 3.71 -23.86
C LEU A 13 -6.46 3.63 -23.52
N ILE A 14 -7.07 2.46 -23.60
CA ILE A 14 -8.47 2.25 -23.19
C ILE A 14 -8.63 2.60 -21.72
N PHE A 15 -7.77 2.08 -20.84
CA PHE A 15 -7.80 2.35 -19.41
C PHE A 15 -7.63 3.85 -19.13
N TYR A 16 -6.62 4.48 -19.72
CA TYR A 16 -6.29 5.89 -19.50
C TYR A 16 -7.41 6.84 -19.94
N VAL A 17 -8.09 6.54 -21.04
CA VAL A 17 -9.21 7.36 -21.54
C VAL A 17 -10.47 7.19 -20.71
N ASN A 18 -10.69 6.01 -20.13
CA ASN A 18 -11.94 5.70 -19.42
C ASN A 18 -11.86 5.89 -17.90
N VAL A 19 -10.66 5.95 -17.32
CA VAL A 19 -10.47 6.11 -15.88
C VAL A 19 -10.22 7.57 -15.54
N GLN A 20 -11.08 8.11 -14.70
CA GLN A 20 -10.87 9.41 -14.07
C GLN A 20 -9.95 9.24 -12.87
N PHE A 21 -8.81 9.92 -12.92
CA PHE A 21 -7.92 10.05 -11.79
C PHE A 21 -8.22 11.37 -11.07
N TYR A 22 -8.05 11.38 -9.76
CA TYR A 22 -8.13 12.59 -8.95
C TYR A 22 -6.71 12.92 -8.47
N PRO A 23 -5.83 13.42 -9.35
CA PRO A 23 -4.46 13.66 -8.97
C PRO A 23 -4.39 14.80 -7.96
N SER A 24 -3.54 14.64 -6.94
CA SER A 24 -3.09 15.79 -6.16
C SER A 24 -1.96 16.48 -6.92
N GLU A 25 -1.90 17.81 -6.85
CA GLU A 25 -0.76 18.60 -7.35
C GLU A 25 0.47 18.51 -6.43
N GLU A 26 0.47 17.59 -5.46
CA GLU A 26 1.58 17.42 -4.55
C GLU A 26 2.82 16.97 -5.33
N ALA A 27 3.74 17.91 -5.52
CA ALA A 27 5.05 17.69 -6.06
C ALA A 27 6.07 17.88 -4.93
N TYR A 28 6.95 16.90 -4.76
CA TYR A 28 8.07 17.03 -3.85
C TYR A 28 9.14 17.94 -4.45
N SER A 29 9.88 18.63 -3.58
CA SER A 29 11.03 19.41 -4.01
C SER A 29 12.11 18.49 -4.60
N VAL A 30 12.90 19.00 -5.55
CA VAL A 30 14.05 18.26 -6.11
C VAL A 30 15.01 17.78 -5.02
N LYS A 31 15.18 18.58 -3.95
CA LYS A 31 16.01 18.22 -2.80
C LYS A 31 15.47 16.96 -2.10
N GLU A 32 14.16 16.88 -1.92
CA GLU A 32 13.50 15.73 -1.29
C GLU A 32 13.63 14.48 -2.16
N LEU A 33 13.41 14.61 -3.47
CA LEU A 33 13.58 13.51 -4.42
C LEU A 33 15.03 12.99 -4.46
N ILE A 34 16.03 13.87 -4.39
CA ILE A 34 17.43 13.45 -4.28
C ILE A 34 17.68 12.73 -2.95
N LYS A 35 17.10 13.21 -1.84
CA LYS A 35 17.18 12.51 -0.54
C LYS A 35 16.58 11.11 -0.66
N TRP A 36 15.41 10.94 -1.26
CA TRP A 36 14.77 9.63 -1.42
C TRP A 36 15.57 8.65 -2.29
N ILE A 37 16.31 9.16 -3.27
CA ILE A 37 17.30 8.34 -3.97
C ILE A 37 18.35 7.89 -2.97
N ASN A 38 19.00 8.79 -2.23
CA ASN A 38 20.07 8.42 -1.28
C ASN A 38 19.60 7.43 -0.20
N ASP A 39 18.41 7.65 0.35
CA ASP A 39 17.81 6.80 1.38
C ASP A 39 17.39 5.43 0.85
N ALA A 40 17.43 5.24 -0.47
CA ALA A 40 16.87 4.08 -1.14
C ALA A 40 15.42 3.82 -0.71
N ARG A 41 14.61 4.89 -0.73
CA ARG A 41 13.23 4.99 -0.21
C ARG A 41 12.34 3.76 -0.48
N PRO A 42 12.35 3.11 -1.66
CA PRO A 42 11.49 1.96 -1.93
C PRO A 42 11.76 0.73 -1.06
N PHE A 43 12.93 0.65 -0.42
CA PHE A 43 13.27 -0.45 0.49
C PHE A 43 12.85 -0.18 1.95
N ILE A 44 12.37 1.04 2.25
CA ILE A 44 11.88 1.44 3.56
C ILE A 44 10.37 1.16 3.61
N VAL A 45 9.96 0.25 4.49
CA VAL A 45 8.57 -0.26 4.51
C VAL A 45 7.78 0.22 5.72
N PHE A 46 8.31 0.08 6.95
CA PHE A 46 7.51 0.30 8.16
C PHE A 46 7.94 1.53 8.95
N ASP A 47 9.24 1.69 9.20
CA ASP A 47 9.78 2.80 9.97
C ASP A 47 10.88 3.53 9.20
N TYR A 48 10.62 4.79 8.85
CA TYR A 48 11.56 5.57 8.07
C TYR A 48 12.85 5.87 8.82
N ALA A 49 12.74 6.34 10.07
CA ALA A 49 13.90 6.79 10.84
C ALA A 49 14.83 5.61 11.20
N ASP A 50 14.24 4.44 11.44
CA ASP A 50 15.02 3.28 11.82
C ASP A 50 15.59 2.51 10.60
N GLU A 51 14.92 2.55 9.45
CA GLU A 51 15.32 1.77 8.26
C GLU A 51 16.25 2.55 7.32
N GLU A 52 16.18 3.89 7.29
CA GLU A 52 16.94 4.71 6.33
C GLU A 52 18.45 4.42 6.39
N ILE A 53 19.01 4.22 7.59
CA ILE A 53 20.44 3.93 7.76
C ILE A 53 20.85 2.63 7.05
N ILE A 54 20.01 1.59 7.10
CA ILE A 54 20.29 0.28 6.51
C ILE A 54 20.12 0.35 4.98
N THR A 55 19.08 1.04 4.51
CA THR A 55 18.78 1.16 3.08
C THR A 55 19.76 2.09 2.36
N GLU A 56 20.26 3.14 3.03
CA GLU A 56 21.39 3.95 2.56
C GLU A 56 22.64 3.07 2.36
N GLN A 57 22.99 2.22 3.34
CA GLN A 57 24.14 1.31 3.20
C GLN A 57 24.01 0.39 1.99
N PHE A 58 22.80 -0.08 1.70
CA PHE A 58 22.52 -0.87 0.50
C PHE A 58 22.85 -0.10 -0.79
N LEU A 59 22.43 1.15 -0.91
CA LEU A 59 22.79 2.01 -2.05
C LEU A 59 24.31 2.18 -2.17
N HIS A 60 25.00 2.46 -1.07
CA HIS A 60 26.46 2.64 -1.10
C HIS A 60 27.20 1.39 -1.59
N VAL A 61 26.78 0.19 -1.16
CA VAL A 61 27.34 -1.07 -1.65
C VAL A 61 27.07 -1.26 -3.15
N LEU A 62 25.88 -0.87 -3.63
CA LEU A 62 25.53 -0.91 -5.05
C LEU A 62 26.36 0.08 -5.89
N LEU A 63 26.60 1.29 -5.39
CA LEU A 63 27.47 2.28 -6.03
C LEU A 63 28.92 1.81 -6.08
N LEU A 64 29.40 1.11 -5.04
CA LEU A 64 30.73 0.49 -5.03
C LEU A 64 30.84 -0.63 -6.08
N LEU A 65 29.81 -1.48 -6.20
CA LEU A 65 29.72 -2.49 -7.27
C LEU A 65 29.74 -1.85 -8.66
N LEU A 66 29.01 -0.75 -8.85
CA LEU A 66 28.99 -0.01 -10.10
C LEU A 66 30.36 0.61 -10.41
N GLY A 67 30.96 1.29 -9.43
CA GLY A 67 32.27 1.95 -9.58
C GLY A 67 33.38 0.95 -9.90
N THR A 68 33.41 -0.19 -9.22
CA THR A 68 34.37 -1.27 -9.52
C THR A 68 34.16 -1.85 -10.91
N SER A 69 32.91 -2.04 -11.35
CA SER A 69 32.58 -2.45 -12.72
C SER A 69 33.12 -1.46 -13.75
N PHE A 70 33.00 -0.14 -13.54
CA PHE A 70 33.52 0.88 -14.45
C PHE A 70 35.05 0.92 -14.50
N LEU A 71 35.72 0.86 -13.35
CA LEU A 71 37.18 0.91 -13.27
C LEU A 71 37.82 -0.30 -13.95
N LEU A 72 37.27 -1.50 -13.73
CA LEU A 72 37.85 -2.75 -14.23
C LEU A 72 37.47 -3.06 -15.69
N ASN A 73 36.33 -2.56 -16.19
CA ASN A 73 35.97 -2.69 -17.62
C ASN A 73 36.95 -1.98 -18.56
N ASN A 74 37.68 -0.99 -18.07
CA ASN A 74 38.67 -0.27 -18.87
C ASN A 74 39.98 -1.06 -19.03
N GLU A 75 40.24 -2.04 -18.15
CA GLU A 75 41.49 -2.80 -18.13
C GLU A 75 41.37 -4.19 -18.76
N GLU A 76 40.25 -4.88 -18.55
CA GLU A 76 39.98 -6.15 -19.21
C GLU A 76 39.32 -5.92 -20.58
N LYS A 77 39.76 -6.65 -21.61
CA LYS A 77 39.03 -6.80 -22.89
C LYS A 77 37.71 -7.54 -22.64
N SER A 78 36.82 -6.90 -21.91
CA SER A 78 35.47 -7.32 -21.63
C SER A 78 34.76 -7.63 -22.95
N ASN A 79 33.99 -8.72 -22.97
CA ASN A 79 33.20 -9.13 -24.11
C ASN A 79 32.31 -7.96 -24.57
N TYR A 80 32.73 -7.25 -25.61
CA TYR A 80 32.09 -6.05 -26.15
C TYR A 80 30.56 -6.22 -26.34
N ASN A 81 30.14 -7.44 -26.67
CA ASN A 81 28.74 -7.86 -26.82
C ASN A 81 27.86 -7.71 -25.56
N ASN A 82 28.41 -7.82 -24.35
CA ASN A 82 27.62 -7.68 -23.11
C ASN A 82 27.38 -6.20 -22.75
N ILE A 83 28.33 -5.32 -23.06
CA ILE A 83 28.22 -3.88 -22.83
C ILE A 83 27.16 -3.27 -23.76
N GLU A 84 27.17 -3.63 -25.04
CA GLU A 84 26.16 -3.17 -25.99
C GLU A 84 24.74 -3.61 -25.59
N LYS A 85 24.59 -4.84 -25.08
CA LYS A 85 23.31 -5.34 -24.56
C LYS A 85 22.88 -4.61 -23.29
N ALA A 86 23.81 -4.31 -22.38
CA ALA A 86 23.51 -3.55 -21.17
C ALA A 86 23.06 -2.11 -21.48
N ASN A 87 23.60 -1.49 -22.54
CA ASN A 87 23.22 -0.14 -22.96
C ASN A 87 21.75 -0.04 -23.40
N VAL A 88 21.10 -1.14 -23.78
CA VAL A 88 19.66 -1.17 -24.04
C VAL A 88 18.85 -0.78 -22.80
N ILE A 89 19.34 -1.11 -21.59
CA ILE A 89 18.70 -0.77 -20.31
C ILE A 89 18.92 0.70 -19.92
N ALA A 90 19.96 1.35 -20.45
CA ALA A 90 20.23 2.75 -20.15
C ALA A 90 19.09 3.68 -20.62
N ILE A 91 18.46 3.37 -21.76
CA ILE A 91 17.34 4.17 -22.29
C ILE A 91 16.14 4.20 -21.32
N PRO A 92 15.54 3.06 -20.93
CA PRO A 92 14.44 3.06 -19.96
C PRO A 92 14.86 3.58 -18.58
N LEU A 93 16.13 3.39 -18.17
CA LEU A 93 16.65 3.95 -16.92
C LEU A 93 16.66 5.49 -16.94
N LEU A 94 17.22 6.10 -17.99
CA LEU A 94 17.24 7.56 -18.17
C LEU A 94 15.84 8.14 -18.29
N LEU A 95 14.94 7.45 -19.00
CA LEU A 95 13.53 7.82 -19.06
C LEU A 95 12.88 7.79 -17.67
N SER A 96 13.14 6.76 -16.87
CA SER A 96 12.61 6.64 -15.50
C SER A 96 13.14 7.75 -14.59
N ILE A 97 14.42 8.11 -14.71
CA ILE A 97 15.01 9.25 -13.99
C ILE A 97 14.31 10.55 -14.39
N PHE A 98 14.10 10.78 -15.69
CA PHE A 98 13.38 11.97 -16.16
C PHE A 98 11.95 12.01 -15.59
N LEU A 99 11.21 10.91 -15.67
CA LEU A 99 9.85 10.82 -15.16
C LEU A 99 9.77 11.00 -13.65
N TYR A 100 10.77 10.54 -12.89
CA TYR A 100 10.85 10.69 -11.44
C TYR A 100 10.87 12.16 -11.00
N PHE A 101 11.56 13.04 -11.73
CA PHE A 101 11.65 14.47 -11.39
C PHE A 101 10.52 15.33 -11.96
N VAL A 102 9.86 14.88 -13.04
CA VAL A 102 8.86 15.68 -13.76
C VAL A 102 7.43 15.29 -13.41
N THR A 103 7.17 14.04 -13.04
CA THR A 103 5.81 13.57 -12.76
C THR A 103 5.40 13.96 -11.34
N PRO A 104 4.29 14.70 -11.13
CA PRO A 104 3.76 14.97 -9.79
C PRO A 104 3.44 13.67 -9.03
N ASN A 105 3.66 13.65 -7.73
CA ASN A 105 3.50 12.43 -6.92
C ASN A 105 2.04 11.93 -6.92
N GLY A 106 1.10 12.86 -6.88
CA GLY A 106 -0.34 12.58 -6.94
C GLY A 106 -0.86 12.09 -8.29
N SER A 107 -0.03 12.03 -9.33
CA SER A 107 -0.50 11.67 -10.68
C SER A 107 -1.16 10.28 -10.72
N SER A 108 -2.24 10.17 -11.48
CA SER A 108 -3.03 8.94 -11.62
C SER A 108 -3.52 8.36 -10.28
N ALA A 109 -3.01 7.19 -9.88
CA ALA A 109 -3.39 6.49 -8.65
C ALA A 109 -2.46 6.82 -7.47
N GLY A 110 -1.74 7.95 -7.53
CA GLY A 110 -0.83 8.44 -6.49
C GLY A 110 0.48 7.66 -6.35
N MET A 111 1.34 8.16 -5.46
CA MET A 111 2.65 7.57 -5.10
C MET A 111 3.59 7.39 -6.32
N MET A 112 3.51 8.27 -7.32
CA MET A 112 4.31 8.13 -8.54
C MET A 112 5.80 8.33 -8.28
N SER A 113 6.17 9.18 -7.32
CA SER A 113 7.57 9.36 -6.93
C SER A 113 8.14 8.05 -6.36
N ASP A 114 7.46 7.39 -5.43
CA ASP A 114 7.89 6.08 -4.89
C ASP A 114 8.01 5.02 -5.98
N ARG A 115 7.02 4.95 -6.89
CA ARG A 115 7.00 3.98 -8.01
C ARG A 115 8.16 4.19 -8.96
N TYR A 116 8.44 5.42 -9.39
CA TYR A 116 9.57 5.69 -10.28
C TYR A 116 10.91 5.50 -9.57
N CYS A 117 11.00 5.80 -8.28
CA CYS A 117 12.19 5.49 -7.49
C CYS A 117 12.46 3.98 -7.47
N LEU A 118 11.42 3.15 -7.25
CA LEU A 118 11.52 1.69 -7.34
C LEU A 118 12.00 1.23 -8.72
N ILE A 119 11.42 1.78 -9.80
CA ILE A 119 11.80 1.45 -11.17
C ILE A 119 13.26 1.84 -11.45
N LEU A 120 13.70 3.00 -10.97
CA LEU A 120 15.10 3.45 -11.03
C LEU A 120 16.02 2.43 -10.38
N TYR A 121 15.68 1.93 -9.19
CA TYR A 121 16.44 0.90 -8.50
C TYR A 121 16.45 -0.44 -9.25
N MET A 122 15.30 -0.90 -9.75
CA MET A 122 15.20 -2.15 -10.51
C MET A 122 16.03 -2.09 -11.79
N LEU A 123 15.88 -1.04 -12.60
CA LEU A 123 16.63 -0.88 -13.85
C LEU A 123 18.11 -0.62 -13.57
N GLY A 124 18.43 0.15 -12.53
CA GLY A 124 19.79 0.40 -12.07
C GLY A 124 20.49 -0.89 -11.67
N LEU A 125 19.85 -1.75 -10.87
CA LEU A 125 20.35 -3.08 -10.50
C LEU A 125 20.62 -3.95 -11.72
N VAL A 126 19.64 -4.06 -12.64
CA VAL A 126 19.80 -4.84 -13.87
C VAL A 126 20.96 -4.30 -14.70
N TRP A 127 21.10 -2.98 -14.80
CA TRP A 127 22.19 -2.34 -15.54
C TRP A 127 23.56 -2.59 -14.90
N VAL A 128 23.67 -2.47 -13.56
CA VAL A 128 24.88 -2.76 -12.78
C VAL A 128 25.29 -4.21 -12.97
N VAL A 129 24.36 -5.16 -12.77
CA VAL A 129 24.63 -6.60 -12.88
C VAL A 129 25.03 -6.98 -14.30
N SER A 130 24.34 -6.45 -15.32
CA SER A 130 24.63 -6.73 -16.73
C SER A 130 26.03 -6.27 -17.17
N ARG A 131 26.62 -5.31 -16.44
CA ARG A 131 27.96 -4.78 -16.68
C ARG A 131 29.00 -5.28 -15.69
N SER A 132 28.59 -6.00 -14.64
CA SER A 132 29.49 -6.44 -13.59
C SER A 132 30.58 -7.33 -14.17
N VAL A 133 31.84 -6.98 -13.89
CA VAL A 133 33.00 -7.80 -14.23
C VAL A 133 33.21 -8.77 -13.08
N ALA A 134 33.54 -10.03 -13.36
CA ALA A 134 33.74 -11.04 -12.33
C ALA A 134 35.02 -10.73 -11.54
N THR A 135 34.88 -10.12 -10.36
CA THR A 135 36.01 -9.84 -9.46
C THR A 135 36.01 -10.79 -8.27
N LYS A 136 37.18 -10.97 -7.65
CA LYS A 136 37.31 -11.70 -6.36
C LYS A 136 36.51 -11.03 -5.22
N PHE A 137 36.16 -9.75 -5.38
CA PHE A 137 35.43 -8.96 -4.38
C PHE A 137 33.90 -9.00 -4.55
N ASN A 138 33.39 -9.45 -5.71
CA ASN A 138 31.95 -9.54 -5.95
C ASN A 138 31.25 -10.43 -4.92
N GLY A 139 31.90 -11.53 -4.50
CA GLY A 139 31.37 -12.42 -3.47
C GLY A 139 31.14 -11.70 -2.13
N ILE A 140 32.06 -10.83 -1.72
CA ILE A 140 31.94 -10.05 -0.49
C ILE A 140 30.78 -9.06 -0.61
N LEU A 141 30.69 -8.34 -1.72
CA LEU A 141 29.64 -7.33 -1.93
C LEU A 141 28.25 -7.95 -2.03
N ILE A 142 28.12 -9.09 -2.72
CA ILE A 142 26.87 -9.88 -2.76
C ILE A 142 26.51 -10.37 -1.36
N PHE A 143 27.48 -10.89 -0.60
CA PHE A 143 27.24 -11.36 0.75
C PHE A 143 26.80 -10.22 1.69
N SER A 144 27.39 -9.03 1.57
CA SER A 144 26.96 -7.83 2.30
C SER A 144 25.52 -7.45 1.96
N ILE A 145 25.15 -7.47 0.67
CA ILE A 145 23.77 -7.23 0.22
C ILE A 145 22.80 -8.24 0.85
N LEU A 146 23.16 -9.53 0.86
CA LEU A 146 22.33 -10.56 1.46
C LEU A 146 22.17 -10.36 2.97
N ILE A 147 23.25 -10.01 3.69
CA ILE A 147 23.16 -9.71 5.12
C ILE A 147 22.21 -8.55 5.38
N LEU A 148 22.33 -7.44 4.63
CA LEU A 148 21.46 -6.28 4.79
C LEU A 148 20.00 -6.64 4.48
N HIS A 149 19.76 -7.36 3.38
CA HIS A 149 18.42 -7.80 2.97
C HIS A 149 17.77 -8.72 4.02
N PHE A 150 18.47 -9.77 4.43
CA PHE A 150 17.93 -10.71 5.42
C PHE A 150 17.80 -10.07 6.80
N GLY A 151 18.72 -9.18 7.20
CA GLY A 151 18.61 -8.42 8.44
C GLY A 151 17.34 -7.58 8.49
N LEU A 152 17.05 -6.86 7.41
CA LEU A 152 15.82 -6.07 7.29
C LEU A 152 14.57 -6.96 7.24
N LEU A 153 14.60 -8.04 6.47
CA LEU A 153 13.50 -9.00 6.39
C LEU A 153 13.18 -9.64 7.75
N PHE A 154 14.19 -10.05 8.52
CA PHE A 154 13.98 -10.63 9.85
C PHE A 154 13.45 -9.60 10.84
N LYS A 155 13.88 -8.33 10.76
CA LYS A 155 13.30 -7.23 11.53
C LYS A 155 11.81 -7.09 11.21
N HIS A 156 11.47 -6.94 9.93
CA HIS A 156 10.09 -6.81 9.45
C HIS A 156 9.21 -7.98 9.90
N LEU A 157 9.70 -9.21 9.75
CA LEU A 157 8.97 -10.42 10.11
C LEU A 157 8.68 -10.50 11.60
N ASN A 158 9.68 -10.19 12.44
CA ASN A 158 9.56 -10.36 13.89
C ASN A 158 8.82 -9.21 14.57
N ASP A 159 8.95 -7.99 14.07
CA ASP A 159 8.44 -6.81 14.76
C ASP A 159 7.05 -6.38 14.30
N THR A 160 6.78 -6.47 12.99
CA THR A 160 5.59 -5.84 12.38
C THR A 160 4.68 -6.87 11.72
N ILE A 161 5.19 -7.69 10.81
CA ILE A 161 4.36 -8.61 10.00
C ILE A 161 3.56 -9.57 10.87
N LYS A 162 4.20 -10.20 11.87
CA LYS A 162 3.49 -11.11 12.80
C LYS A 162 2.37 -10.43 13.59
N LYS A 163 2.54 -9.15 13.95
CA LYS A 163 1.49 -8.40 14.67
C LYS A 163 0.33 -8.06 13.73
N LEU A 164 0.64 -7.59 12.52
CA LEU A 164 -0.37 -7.32 11.49
C LEU A 164 -1.14 -8.59 11.12
N ASP A 165 -0.46 -9.72 10.97
CA ASP A 165 -1.08 -11.02 10.71
C ASP A 165 -2.05 -11.41 11.84
N ALA A 166 -1.61 -11.33 13.10
CA ALA A 166 -2.47 -11.59 14.25
C ALA A 166 -3.70 -10.64 14.30
N ASN A 167 -3.53 -9.38 13.92
CA ASN A 167 -4.62 -8.40 13.86
C ASN A 167 -5.62 -8.71 12.73
N ALA A 168 -5.13 -9.09 11.54
CA ALA A 168 -5.96 -9.52 10.43
C ALA A 168 -6.76 -10.80 10.77
N ILE A 169 -6.11 -11.77 11.44
CA ILE A 169 -6.77 -12.99 11.95
C ILE A 169 -7.85 -12.62 12.96
N ALA A 170 -7.57 -11.73 13.91
CA ALA A 170 -8.55 -11.32 14.92
C ALA A 170 -9.79 -10.66 14.28
N ILE A 171 -9.61 -9.89 13.20
CA ILE A 171 -10.71 -9.30 12.42
C ILE A 171 -11.49 -10.38 11.67
N ASN A 172 -10.81 -11.29 10.96
CA ASN A 172 -11.47 -12.38 10.23
C ASN A 172 -12.27 -13.29 11.17
N MET A 173 -11.75 -13.63 12.35
CA MET A 173 -12.46 -14.42 13.36
C MET A 173 -13.75 -13.77 13.87
N ALA A 174 -13.89 -12.44 13.78
CA ALA A 174 -15.14 -11.77 14.14
C ALA A 174 -16.29 -12.14 13.18
N ASP A 175 -15.98 -12.68 11.99
CA ASP A 175 -16.96 -13.18 11.04
C ASP A 175 -17.90 -14.20 11.70
N GLU A 176 -17.42 -15.14 12.50
CA GLU A 176 -18.22 -16.22 13.11
C GLU A 176 -19.44 -15.72 13.91
N TYR A 177 -19.42 -14.46 14.34
CA TYR A 177 -20.45 -13.81 15.15
C TYR A 177 -21.39 -12.90 14.34
N ILE A 178 -21.17 -12.77 13.04
CA ILE A 178 -21.95 -11.95 12.10
C ILE A 178 -22.86 -12.86 11.27
N SER A 179 -24.10 -12.44 11.04
CA SER A 179 -25.03 -13.20 10.18
C SER A 179 -24.71 -12.96 8.70
N GLU A 180 -24.97 -13.96 7.84
CA GLU A 180 -24.84 -13.79 6.37
C GLU A 180 -25.65 -12.60 5.86
N ASN A 181 -25.14 -11.93 4.82
CA ASN A 181 -25.79 -10.81 4.11
C ASN A 181 -26.09 -9.58 5.00
N SER A 182 -25.39 -9.44 6.12
CA SER A 182 -25.51 -8.28 7.01
C SER A 182 -24.78 -7.04 6.47
N ILE A 183 -25.19 -5.87 6.94
CA ILE A 183 -24.48 -4.60 6.71
C ILE A 183 -23.58 -4.31 7.91
N VAL A 184 -22.28 -4.19 7.67
CA VAL A 184 -21.26 -3.96 8.71
C VAL A 184 -20.63 -2.59 8.53
N LEU A 185 -20.64 -1.78 9.59
CA LEU A 185 -19.86 -0.55 9.68
C LEU A 185 -18.54 -0.83 10.42
N PRO A 186 -17.39 -0.91 9.72
CA PRO A 186 -16.11 -0.96 10.39
C PRO A 186 -15.65 0.42 10.84
N VAL A 187 -14.98 0.47 11.99
CA VAL A 187 -14.36 1.66 12.56
C VAL A 187 -12.92 1.33 12.93
N ASN A 188 -11.98 1.94 12.21
CA ASN A 188 -10.57 1.77 12.45
C ASN A 188 -10.11 2.68 13.60
N LEU A 189 -9.64 2.07 14.69
CA LEU A 189 -9.02 2.72 15.84
C LEU A 189 -7.50 2.44 15.91
N SER A 190 -6.93 1.83 14.88
CA SER A 190 -5.49 1.59 14.79
C SER A 190 -4.72 2.86 14.40
N ASP A 191 -3.46 2.94 14.83
CA ASP A 191 -2.50 3.94 14.33
C ASP A 191 -1.68 3.41 13.13
N HIS A 192 -1.82 2.12 12.80
CA HIS A 192 -0.98 1.51 11.78
C HIS A 192 -1.57 1.73 10.38
N TRP A 193 -0.83 2.42 9.51
CA TRP A 193 -1.30 2.84 8.18
C TRP A 193 -1.73 1.66 7.28
N LEU A 194 -1.07 0.51 7.38
CA LEU A 194 -1.45 -0.71 6.64
C LEU A 194 -2.83 -1.27 7.03
N GLU A 195 -3.34 -0.93 8.22
CA GLU A 195 -4.59 -1.51 8.73
C GLU A 195 -5.82 -0.76 8.24
N THR A 196 -5.66 0.30 7.44
CA THR A 196 -6.75 1.15 6.90
C THR A 196 -7.88 0.35 6.25
N HIS A 197 -7.54 -0.75 5.56
CA HIS A 197 -8.50 -1.59 4.83
C HIS A 197 -8.63 -2.99 5.40
N PHE A 198 -8.09 -3.26 6.60
CA PHE A 198 -8.11 -4.60 7.20
C PHE A 198 -9.52 -5.07 7.52
N SER A 199 -10.48 -4.15 7.65
CA SER A 199 -11.91 -4.48 7.74
C SER A 199 -12.38 -5.46 6.66
N ASN A 200 -11.80 -5.43 5.46
CA ASN A 200 -12.20 -6.30 4.36
C ASN A 200 -11.86 -7.78 4.58
N TYR A 201 -10.94 -8.12 5.50
CA TYR A 201 -10.69 -9.51 5.90
C TYR A 201 -11.90 -10.18 6.59
N LEU A 202 -12.84 -9.37 7.10
CA LEU A 202 -14.09 -9.85 7.69
C LEU A 202 -14.98 -10.59 6.67
N GLY A 203 -14.94 -10.20 5.40
CA GLY A 203 -15.86 -10.69 4.35
C GLY A 203 -15.28 -11.79 3.46
N VAL A 204 -14.16 -12.42 3.85
CA VAL A 204 -13.45 -13.41 3.02
C VAL A 204 -14.26 -14.70 2.87
N ASP A 205 -14.81 -15.20 3.98
CA ASP A 205 -15.43 -16.52 4.04
C ASP A 205 -16.96 -16.48 3.94
N LYS A 206 -17.55 -15.30 4.15
CA LYS A 206 -19.00 -15.13 4.26
C LYS A 206 -19.50 -13.87 3.54
N PRO A 207 -20.60 -13.95 2.76
CA PRO A 207 -21.16 -12.79 2.10
C PRO A 207 -21.68 -11.77 3.11
N MET A 208 -21.25 -10.51 2.96
CA MET A 208 -21.71 -9.36 3.73
C MET A 208 -21.44 -8.06 2.98
N VAL A 209 -22.05 -6.97 3.42
CA VAL A 209 -21.76 -5.62 2.92
C VAL A 209 -20.89 -4.89 3.94
N ILE A 210 -19.61 -4.75 3.64
CA ILE A 210 -18.66 -3.95 4.45
C ILE A 210 -18.69 -2.52 3.91
N LEU A 211 -19.09 -1.57 4.75
CA LEU A 211 -19.31 -0.19 4.34
C LEU A 211 -18.02 0.60 4.06
N GLU A 212 -16.88 0.09 4.52
CA GLU A 212 -15.55 0.50 4.09
C GLU A 212 -15.10 -0.46 2.98
N ASN A 213 -15.25 -0.04 1.72
CA ASN A 213 -14.68 -0.73 0.58
C ASN A 213 -14.08 0.31 -0.37
N TYR A 214 -12.79 0.57 -0.17
CA TYR A 214 -12.02 1.50 -1.00
C TYR A 214 -12.07 1.11 -2.48
N GLU A 215 -11.94 -0.18 -2.80
CA GLU A 215 -11.90 -0.65 -4.19
C GLU A 215 -13.17 -0.31 -4.95
N ALA A 216 -14.34 -0.53 -4.33
CA ALA A 216 -15.64 -0.18 -4.90
C ALA A 216 -15.89 1.34 -4.99
N SER A 217 -15.08 2.13 -4.28
CA SER A 217 -15.16 3.59 -4.23
C SER A 217 -14.27 4.26 -5.27
N VAL A 218 -13.23 3.57 -5.76
CA VAL A 218 -12.32 4.10 -6.79
C VAL A 218 -12.59 3.42 -8.13
N ASN A 219 -12.90 4.21 -9.15
CA ASN A 219 -13.40 3.73 -10.46
C ASN A 219 -12.36 2.99 -11.33
N TRP A 220 -11.25 2.51 -10.75
CA TRP A 220 -10.20 1.76 -11.45
C TRP A 220 -10.11 0.29 -11.05
N PHE A 221 -10.90 -0.18 -10.07
CA PHE A 221 -11.09 -1.61 -9.81
C PHE A 221 -12.32 -2.15 -10.56
N PRO A 222 -12.39 -3.47 -10.83
CA PRO A 222 -13.52 -4.10 -11.51
C PRO A 222 -14.76 -4.29 -10.61
N ILE A 223 -14.87 -3.52 -9.51
CA ILE A 223 -15.98 -3.51 -8.57
C ILE A 223 -16.40 -2.06 -8.35
N LYS A 224 -17.71 -1.81 -8.23
CA LYS A 224 -18.24 -0.46 -8.01
C LYS A 224 -19.52 -0.49 -7.19
N TRP A 225 -19.68 0.49 -6.32
CA TRP A 225 -20.95 0.76 -5.66
C TRP A 225 -22.06 1.11 -6.67
N ASN A 226 -23.24 0.52 -6.50
CA ASN A 226 -24.43 0.93 -7.25
C ASN A 226 -25.07 2.17 -6.61
N SER A 227 -24.40 3.32 -6.72
CA SER A 227 -24.78 4.57 -6.04
C SER A 227 -26.22 5.00 -6.29
N GLU A 228 -26.79 4.68 -7.45
CA GLU A 228 -28.18 4.99 -7.80
C GLU A 228 -29.20 4.20 -6.98
N LYS A 229 -28.89 2.95 -6.62
CA LYS A 229 -29.80 2.02 -5.94
C LYS A 229 -29.42 1.74 -4.49
N ILE A 230 -28.33 2.32 -4.00
CA ILE A 230 -27.96 2.23 -2.58
C ILE A 230 -29.11 2.80 -1.73
N PRO A 231 -29.51 2.11 -0.65
CA PRO A 231 -30.50 2.63 0.29
C PRO A 231 -29.91 3.76 1.14
N ASN A 232 -30.78 4.47 1.85
CA ASN A 232 -30.37 5.30 2.98
C ASN A 232 -29.97 4.36 4.13
N ILE A 233 -28.66 4.20 4.35
CA ILE A 233 -28.06 3.34 5.35
C ILE A 233 -27.89 4.14 6.63
N LEU A 234 -28.53 3.68 7.69
CA LEU A 234 -28.58 4.36 8.97
C LEU A 234 -27.82 3.60 10.05
N LEU A 235 -27.06 4.33 10.86
CA LEU A 235 -26.64 3.93 12.18
C LEU A 235 -27.70 4.46 13.15
N LYS A 236 -28.68 3.60 13.50
CA LYS A 236 -29.89 3.99 14.26
C LYS A 236 -30.68 5.07 13.51
N ASP A 237 -30.58 6.33 13.93
CA ASP A 237 -31.28 7.48 13.36
C ASP A 237 -30.36 8.41 12.55
N LYS A 238 -29.05 8.13 12.52
CA LYS A 238 -28.05 8.95 11.82
C LYS A 238 -27.63 8.30 10.50
N ASN A 239 -27.52 9.12 9.46
CA ASN A 239 -27.03 8.73 8.13
C ASN A 239 -25.52 9.01 7.94
N SER A 240 -24.90 9.69 8.91
CA SER A 240 -23.49 10.02 9.04
C SER A 240 -23.22 10.42 10.49
N ILE A 241 -21.98 10.27 10.95
CA ILE A 241 -21.52 10.76 12.26
C ILE A 241 -20.15 11.43 12.11
N SER A 242 -19.77 12.21 13.12
CA SER A 242 -18.43 12.83 13.18
C SER A 242 -17.34 11.76 13.02
N GLU A 243 -16.29 12.07 12.27
CA GLU A 243 -15.13 11.20 11.96
C GLU A 243 -15.42 9.92 11.14
N ILE A 244 -16.69 9.56 10.89
CA ILE A 244 -17.03 8.33 10.17
C ILE A 244 -17.97 8.64 9.03
N GLN A 245 -17.52 8.34 7.82
CA GLN A 245 -18.32 8.41 6.61
C GLN A 245 -18.43 7.01 6.02
N TRP A 246 -19.63 6.64 5.59
CA TRP A 246 -19.89 5.41 4.84
C TRP A 246 -20.64 5.71 3.56
N ILE A 247 -20.57 4.78 2.60
CA ILE A 247 -21.35 4.88 1.38
C ILE A 247 -22.85 4.91 1.72
N ASN A 248 -23.55 5.93 1.24
CA ASN A 248 -24.94 6.16 1.60
C ASN A 248 -25.68 6.94 0.50
N ASN A 249 -27.00 6.74 0.39
CA ASN A 249 -27.88 7.56 -0.43
C ASN A 249 -29.01 8.16 0.42
N ILE A 250 -28.77 9.35 0.94
CA ILE A 250 -29.69 10.07 1.84
C ILE A 250 -31.03 10.39 1.16
N ASN A 251 -31.04 10.51 -0.17
CA ASN A 251 -32.25 10.80 -0.95
C ASN A 251 -33.05 9.54 -1.31
N SER A 252 -32.56 8.34 -0.96
CA SER A 252 -33.25 7.09 -1.24
C SER A 252 -34.50 6.93 -0.39
N THR A 253 -35.60 6.48 -0.99
CA THR A 253 -36.82 6.10 -0.26
C THR A 253 -36.67 4.76 0.45
N SER A 254 -35.72 3.92 0.02
CA SER A 254 -35.39 2.66 0.67
C SER A 254 -34.42 2.93 1.81
N THR A 255 -34.75 2.47 3.02
CA THR A 255 -33.90 2.62 4.20
C THR A 255 -33.40 1.25 4.67
N LYS A 256 -32.12 1.17 5.05
CA LYS A 256 -31.52 -0.01 5.67
C LYS A 256 -30.78 0.41 6.94
N GLN A 257 -30.73 -0.50 7.91
CA GLN A 257 -30.01 -0.29 9.16
C GLN A 257 -28.67 -1.02 9.09
N ILE A 258 -27.65 -0.44 9.70
CA ILE A 258 -26.41 -1.14 10.00
C ILE A 258 -26.73 -2.23 11.02
N ASP A 259 -26.35 -3.47 10.71
CA ASP A 259 -26.63 -4.63 11.57
C ASP A 259 -25.53 -4.83 12.60
N TYR A 260 -24.29 -4.57 12.20
CA TYR A 260 -23.11 -4.71 13.05
C TYR A 260 -22.17 -3.51 12.94
N VAL A 261 -21.55 -3.14 14.06
CA VAL A 261 -20.42 -2.20 14.09
C VAL A 261 -19.18 -2.95 14.56
N LEU A 262 -18.14 -2.97 13.73
CA LEU A 262 -16.85 -3.59 14.03
C LEU A 262 -15.87 -2.50 14.45
N LEU A 263 -15.45 -2.48 15.70
CA LEU A 263 -14.30 -1.69 16.14
C LEU A 263 -13.05 -2.55 16.07
N TYR A 264 -11.96 -2.06 15.49
CA TYR A 264 -10.67 -2.74 15.53
C TYR A 264 -9.51 -1.76 15.78
N GLY A 265 -8.41 -2.23 16.36
CA GLY A 265 -7.28 -1.38 16.75
C GLY A 265 -7.18 -1.18 18.26
N ASN A 266 -6.74 0.00 18.70
CA ASN A 266 -6.72 0.33 20.12
C ASN A 266 -8.12 0.73 20.59
N LEU A 267 -8.87 -0.23 21.12
CA LEU A 267 -10.26 -0.03 21.58
C LEU A 267 -10.41 1.08 22.62
N ASN A 268 -9.36 1.40 23.40
CA ASN A 268 -9.44 2.49 24.39
C ASN A 268 -9.65 3.86 23.75
N LYS A 269 -9.25 4.03 22.48
CA LYS A 269 -9.45 5.28 21.74
C LYS A 269 -10.91 5.63 21.54
N ILE A 270 -11.84 4.68 21.67
CA ILE A 270 -13.29 4.98 21.63
C ILE A 270 -13.71 6.01 22.70
N ASN A 271 -12.88 6.22 23.72
CA ASN A 271 -13.11 7.23 24.76
C ASN A 271 -12.63 8.63 24.38
N ASP A 272 -11.90 8.79 23.27
CA ASP A 272 -11.49 10.10 22.79
C ASP A 272 -12.73 10.93 22.43
N PRO A 273 -12.74 12.26 22.72
CA PRO A 273 -13.90 13.11 22.47
C PRO A 273 -14.43 13.06 21.03
N LYS A 274 -13.56 12.83 20.05
CA LYS A 274 -13.95 12.75 18.63
C LYS A 274 -14.91 11.59 18.32
N TRP A 275 -14.95 10.55 19.15
CA TRP A 275 -15.84 9.40 18.99
C TRP A 275 -17.08 9.45 19.90
N SER A 276 -17.37 10.59 20.54
CA SER A 276 -18.52 10.73 21.44
C SER A 276 -19.83 10.32 20.77
N ASP A 277 -20.02 10.73 19.52
CA ASP A 277 -21.21 10.44 18.73
C ASP A 277 -21.35 8.94 18.48
N LEU A 278 -20.27 8.27 18.06
CA LEU A 278 -20.27 6.82 17.87
C LEU A 278 -20.60 6.10 19.18
N LYS A 279 -19.96 6.49 20.28
CA LYS A 279 -20.17 5.89 21.61
C LYS A 279 -21.62 6.02 22.08
N GLU A 280 -22.24 7.18 21.85
CA GLU A 280 -23.66 7.40 22.13
C GLU A 280 -24.54 6.44 21.32
N GLN A 281 -24.32 6.37 19.99
CA GLN A 281 -25.08 5.50 19.10
C GLN A 281 -24.96 4.01 19.48
N LEU A 282 -23.73 3.56 19.80
CA LEU A 282 -23.47 2.20 20.26
C LEU A 282 -24.21 1.91 21.57
N SER A 283 -24.13 2.81 22.56
CA SER A 283 -24.79 2.61 23.86
C SER A 283 -26.32 2.58 23.79
N ALA A 284 -26.91 3.27 22.81
CA ALA A 284 -28.35 3.44 22.69
C ALA A 284 -29.02 2.38 21.80
N GLY A 285 -28.30 1.81 20.82
CA GLY A 285 -28.88 0.97 19.78
C GLY A 285 -28.17 -0.36 19.54
N PHE A 286 -27.07 -0.63 20.24
CA PHE A 286 -26.25 -1.82 20.01
C PHE A 286 -25.86 -2.49 21.32
N LYS A 287 -25.63 -3.80 21.27
CA LYS A 287 -25.07 -4.60 22.36
C LYS A 287 -23.76 -5.22 21.91
N VAL A 288 -22.81 -5.38 22.83
CA VAL A 288 -21.56 -6.10 22.54
C VAL A 288 -21.91 -7.58 22.26
N LYS A 289 -21.46 -8.07 21.10
CA LYS A 289 -21.65 -9.44 20.65
C LYS A 289 -20.40 -10.29 20.86
N TYR A 290 -19.24 -9.71 20.59
CA TYR A 290 -17.96 -10.39 20.65
C TYR A 290 -16.83 -9.39 20.96
N ILE A 291 -15.83 -9.84 21.71
CA ILE A 291 -14.56 -9.14 21.92
C ILE A 291 -13.47 -10.20 21.75
N SER A 292 -12.50 -9.93 20.89
CA SER A 292 -11.34 -10.82 20.68
C SER A 292 -10.48 -10.95 21.93
N GLU A 293 -9.83 -12.09 22.14
CA GLU A 293 -8.99 -12.36 23.32
C GLU A 293 -7.88 -11.31 23.52
N ASN A 294 -7.27 -10.85 22.43
CA ASN A 294 -6.23 -9.81 22.45
C ASN A 294 -6.79 -8.38 22.60
N HIS A 295 -8.10 -8.22 22.77
CA HIS A 295 -8.80 -6.93 22.88
C HIS A 295 -8.53 -5.98 21.70
N TYR A 296 -8.21 -6.53 20.54
CA TYR A 296 -7.97 -5.74 19.32
C TYR A 296 -9.27 -5.48 18.56
N VAL A 297 -10.26 -6.38 18.66
CA VAL A 297 -11.57 -6.30 18.00
C VAL A 297 -12.70 -6.29 19.01
N ALA A 298 -13.70 -5.44 18.79
CA ALA A 298 -14.99 -5.50 19.44
C ALA A 298 -16.12 -5.40 18.41
N LEU A 299 -17.03 -6.35 18.44
CA LEU A 299 -18.19 -6.41 17.56
C LEU A 299 -19.45 -6.05 18.34
N TYR A 300 -20.21 -5.11 17.80
CA TYR A 300 -21.49 -4.66 18.31
C TYR A 300 -22.61 -5.12 17.36
N GLU A 301 -23.67 -5.71 17.92
CA GLU A 301 -24.87 -6.14 17.19
C GLU A 301 -26.03 -5.21 17.51
N LYS A 302 -26.78 -4.80 16.49
CA LYS A 302 -27.98 -3.97 16.67
C LYS A 302 -29.00 -4.68 17.57
N ILE A 303 -29.63 -3.92 18.48
CA ILE A 303 -30.69 -4.41 19.38
C ILE A 303 -32.01 -4.58 18.65
#